data_AF-A0A1A9V5D9-F1
#
_entry.id   AF-A0A1A9V5D9-F1
#
_cell.length_a   1.000
_cell.length_b   1.000
_cell.length_c   1.000
_cell.angle_alpha   90.00
_cell.angle_beta   90.00
_cell.angle_gamma   90.00
#
_symmetry.space_group_name_H-M   'P 1'
#
loop_
_entity.id
_entity.type
_entity.pdbx_description
1 polymer ?
#
loop_
_entity_poly.entity_id
_entity_poly.type
_entity_poly.pdbx_seq_one_letter_code
_entity_poly.pdbx_strand_id
1 'polypeptide(L)'
;METCKHYAIPATRGYVYTDFFHIRGMNNNKLAANELLHLKFYVMTARDAHILLSVTDHPRLLDRVYEIGKEFVMFPFSSVGDNHFNILVIGAGRNKFSTIRTSIGRRRVATDMEANILSVLDPTPIEIVQTKDAEFLVFIPGLRETPLMNFTDVAPLSLNYISFTTYDNEPASWFYDCQFDGFATELDDEVKWLPPEKRLLLNIVEKAENATMPVNLKEINFSFQIRAIHYKHDQALLKTRLNMRVNWNDPRLVWNPVDFNEMDRISSKDIKIWSPRFVVINAALNTKRRFNPPYQLFIENNGTVTLLINDAVMHTWCPNPLQNWPNELLNCELALGVSTENLQRLKLVYDRQSPLSKTPISALTEWSFKQIAVTSIENSVLARYTNAGIIQSRNGDISIIFEITRNSSFYQNVFIMPIVACQILLILSFFLRGYRRGGLILVVVLILMLGLMFITKHAPSAYVPDILHAYQHVVRTAATCYILHIVIMWMELYPPKIKPNDWLLKILNCSPLRLMLCMRLSDAREYIDVQTEPWREVAKMLNSFSFLIANIVFILVDVILLPQA
;
A
#
# COMPACT_ATOMS: atom_id res chain seq x y z
N MET A 1 35.85 -15.27 44.20
CA MET A 1 34.88 -15.12 43.08
C MET A 1 34.26 -16.44 42.67
N GLU A 2 35.03 -17.50 42.42
CA GLU A 2 34.51 -18.80 41.97
C GLU A 2 33.44 -19.42 42.90
N THR A 3 33.39 -18.97 44.16
CA THR A 3 32.42 -19.34 45.20
C THR A 3 31.28 -18.33 45.40
N CYS A 4 31.02 -17.46 44.43
CA CYS A 4 29.91 -16.50 44.42
C CYS A 4 28.95 -16.81 43.26
N LYS A 5 27.65 -16.55 43.42
CA LYS A 5 26.72 -16.45 42.28
C LYS A 5 27.02 -15.20 41.45
N HIS A 6 26.64 -15.24 40.18
CA HIS A 6 26.91 -14.19 39.18
C HIS A 6 25.63 -13.85 38.40
N TYR A 7 25.38 -12.57 38.19
CA TYR A 7 24.31 -12.06 37.33
C TYR A 7 24.88 -11.04 36.34
N ALA A 8 24.74 -11.34 35.04
CA ALA A 8 25.27 -10.52 33.95
C ALA A 8 24.18 -9.66 33.30
N ILE A 9 24.51 -8.39 33.05
CA ILE A 9 23.70 -7.47 32.25
C ILE A 9 24.38 -7.29 30.89
N PRO A 10 23.76 -7.72 29.78
CA PRO A 10 24.32 -7.58 28.45
C PRO A 10 24.16 -6.14 27.94
N ALA A 11 25.13 -5.70 27.13
CA ALA A 11 25.17 -4.39 26.48
C ALA A 11 23.93 -4.02 25.63
N THR A 12 23.03 -4.97 25.36
CA THR A 12 21.80 -4.77 24.59
C THR A 12 20.54 -4.52 25.42
N ARG A 13 20.59 -4.65 26.77
CA ARG A 13 19.39 -4.53 27.63
C ARG A 13 18.88 -3.08 27.76
N GLY A 14 19.79 -2.10 27.70
CA GLY A 14 19.47 -0.67 27.85
C GLY A 14 18.98 -0.32 29.26
N TYR A 15 18.57 0.94 29.46
CA TYR A 15 18.15 1.43 30.78
C TYR A 15 16.71 1.03 31.13
N VAL A 16 16.51 -0.24 31.50
CA VAL A 16 15.22 -0.81 31.90
C VAL A 16 15.42 -1.77 33.09
N TYR A 17 14.49 -1.74 34.04
CA TYR A 17 14.36 -2.73 35.11
C TYR A 17 13.38 -3.81 34.66
N THR A 18 13.87 -5.02 34.37
CA THR A 18 13.09 -6.14 33.84
C THR A 18 12.99 -7.33 34.80
N ASP A 19 14.08 -7.56 35.54
CA ASP A 19 14.31 -8.77 36.33
C ASP A 19 14.38 -8.35 37.80
N PHE A 20 13.46 -8.87 38.62
CA PHE A 20 13.24 -8.49 40.01
C PHE A 20 13.37 -9.73 40.91
N PHE A 21 14.05 -9.58 42.04
CA PHE A 21 14.38 -10.65 42.99
C PHE A 21 13.82 -10.30 44.38
N HIS A 22 13.33 -11.29 45.14
CA HIS A 22 12.54 -11.04 46.36
C HIS A 22 13.40 -10.95 47.64
N ILE A 23 13.30 -9.81 48.34
CA ILE A 23 14.15 -9.45 49.49
C ILE A 23 13.89 -10.32 50.72
N ARG A 24 12.63 -10.70 50.99
CA ARG A 24 12.28 -11.41 52.24
C ARG A 24 12.74 -12.88 52.30
N GLY A 25 13.34 -13.40 51.22
CA GLY A 25 13.99 -14.71 51.19
C GLY A 25 15.50 -14.68 51.42
N MET A 26 16.13 -13.50 51.46
CA MET A 26 17.59 -13.39 51.48
C MET A 26 18.19 -13.68 52.87
N ASN A 27 19.02 -14.72 52.97
CA ASN A 27 19.84 -14.98 54.16
C ASN A 27 20.95 -13.93 54.39
N ASN A 28 21.16 -13.03 53.41
CA ASN A 28 22.10 -11.91 53.50
C ASN A 28 21.72 -10.94 54.62
N ASN A 29 20.41 -10.83 54.89
CA ASN A 29 19.79 -9.87 55.79
C ASN A 29 20.00 -10.21 57.28
N LYS A 30 21.26 -10.18 57.71
CA LYS A 30 21.72 -10.43 59.09
C LYS A 30 21.45 -9.21 60.00
N LEU A 31 20.17 -8.85 60.11
CA LEU A 31 19.68 -7.71 60.88
C LEU A 31 20.31 -7.61 62.28
N ALA A 32 21.09 -6.56 62.53
CA ALA A 32 21.38 -6.15 63.89
C ALA A 32 20.09 -5.70 64.61
N ALA A 33 20.15 -5.58 65.93
CA ALA A 33 18.99 -5.26 66.75
C ALA A 33 18.26 -3.95 66.35
N ASN A 34 18.95 -3.03 65.65
CA ASN A 34 18.39 -1.75 65.19
C ASN A 34 18.16 -1.63 63.67
N GLU A 35 18.19 -2.73 62.92
CA GLU A 35 18.13 -2.71 61.45
C GLU A 35 16.81 -3.26 60.87
N LEU A 36 16.52 -2.86 59.64
CA LEU A 36 15.38 -3.30 58.80
C LEU A 36 15.85 -3.99 57.51
N LEU A 37 17.02 -3.61 57.00
CA LEU A 37 17.66 -4.22 55.85
C LEU A 37 19.18 -4.10 55.98
N HIS A 38 19.91 -5.18 55.72
CA HIS A 38 21.36 -5.19 55.50
C HIS A 38 21.62 -6.08 54.28
N LEU A 39 22.24 -5.53 53.23
CA LEU A 39 22.57 -6.26 52.00
C LEU A 39 23.97 -5.93 51.52
N LYS A 40 24.73 -6.95 51.12
CA LYS A 40 26.09 -6.83 50.57
C LYS A 40 26.20 -7.43 49.17
N PHE A 41 26.71 -6.64 48.24
CA PHE A 41 26.88 -6.97 46.82
C PHE A 41 28.29 -6.65 46.33
N TYR A 42 28.66 -7.21 45.20
CA TYR A 42 29.89 -6.88 44.47
C TYR A 42 29.56 -6.54 43.01
N VAL A 43 30.19 -5.51 42.44
CA VAL A 43 29.96 -5.11 41.04
C VAL A 43 31.26 -4.91 40.27
N MET A 44 31.29 -5.38 39.04
CA MET A 44 32.29 -5.03 38.02
C MET A 44 31.59 -4.33 36.85
N THR A 45 31.98 -3.09 36.58
CA THR A 45 31.55 -2.32 35.39
C THR A 45 32.47 -1.12 35.16
N ALA A 46 32.48 -0.61 33.93
CA ALA A 46 33.38 0.46 33.53
C ALA A 46 32.95 1.87 33.95
N ARG A 47 31.63 2.14 34.12
CA ARG A 47 31.12 3.52 34.09
C ARG A 47 29.92 3.86 34.97
N ASP A 48 28.86 3.06 34.97
CA ASP A 48 27.59 3.39 35.62
C ASP A 48 26.91 2.09 36.08
N ALA A 49 26.56 1.97 37.37
CA ALA A 49 25.92 0.78 37.97
C ALA A 49 24.54 1.16 38.56
N HIS A 50 23.52 0.31 38.39
CA HIS A 50 22.16 0.61 38.88
C HIS A 50 21.51 -0.55 39.66
N ILE A 51 20.82 -0.21 40.75
CA ILE A 51 20.11 -1.14 41.67
C ILE A 51 18.78 -0.51 42.10
N LEU A 52 17.64 -1.08 41.76
CA LEU A 52 16.31 -0.61 42.17
C LEU A 52 15.74 -1.47 43.29
N LEU A 53 15.62 -0.92 44.49
CA LEU A 53 14.87 -1.52 45.60
C LEU A 53 13.41 -1.04 45.57
N SER A 54 12.43 -1.90 45.80
CA SER A 54 11.01 -1.57 45.59
C SER A 54 10.05 -2.41 46.44
N VAL A 55 8.81 -1.94 46.59
CA VAL A 55 7.74 -2.64 47.32
C VAL A 55 6.99 -3.64 46.41
N THR A 56 7.07 -3.45 45.10
CA THR A 56 6.40 -4.23 44.04
C THR A 56 7.36 -4.55 42.90
N ASP A 57 7.07 -5.60 42.13
CA ASP A 57 7.82 -6.07 40.95
C ASP A 57 7.48 -5.29 39.66
N HIS A 58 6.42 -4.47 39.68
CA HIS A 58 5.99 -3.59 38.60
C HIS A 58 5.91 -2.10 39.05
N PRO A 59 7.03 -1.49 39.51
CA PRO A 59 7.03 -0.10 39.96
C PRO A 59 6.81 0.88 38.80
N ARG A 60 5.91 1.84 39.02
CA ARG A 60 5.59 2.92 38.06
C ARG A 60 6.53 4.11 38.26
N LEU A 61 6.62 4.97 37.25
CA LEU A 61 7.44 6.20 37.24
C LEU A 61 7.15 7.21 38.38
N LEU A 62 6.04 7.04 39.11
CA LEU A 62 5.62 7.88 40.23
C LEU A 62 5.62 7.14 41.59
N ASP A 63 5.94 5.85 41.60
CA ASP A 63 5.92 5.05 42.82
C ASP A 63 7.19 5.30 43.66
N ARG A 64 7.07 5.15 44.98
CA ARG A 64 8.21 5.23 45.90
C ARG A 64 9.05 3.95 45.84
N VAL A 65 10.36 4.09 45.70
CA VAL A 65 11.35 3.01 45.55
C VAL A 65 12.70 3.47 46.15
N TYR A 66 13.81 2.74 45.95
CA TYR A 66 15.20 3.22 46.03
C TYR A 66 15.99 2.80 44.75
N GLU A 67 15.84 3.53 43.63
CA GLU A 67 16.60 3.46 42.34
C GLU A 67 18.03 4.06 42.38
N ILE A 68 19.04 3.18 42.40
CA ILE A 68 20.45 3.52 42.24
C ILE A 68 20.79 3.77 40.75
N GLY A 69 21.43 4.91 40.42
CA GLY A 69 22.13 5.24 39.17
C GLY A 69 21.96 6.66 38.55
N LYS A 70 22.22 6.81 37.23
CA LYS A 70 22.59 8.06 36.52
C LYS A 70 21.45 8.97 36.01
N GLU A 71 21.81 10.24 35.78
CA GLU A 71 20.99 11.40 35.38
C GLU A 71 20.29 11.30 34.01
N PHE A 72 19.10 11.88 33.90
CA PHE A 72 18.41 12.16 32.63
C PHE A 72 17.96 13.63 32.60
N VAL A 73 18.38 14.38 31.57
CA VAL A 73 17.93 15.78 31.36
C VAL A 73 16.72 15.78 30.44
N MET A 74 15.55 16.13 30.97
CA MET A 74 14.34 16.39 30.18
C MET A 74 13.93 17.85 30.36
N PHE A 75 13.67 18.54 29.24
CA PHE A 75 13.26 19.95 29.26
C PHE A 75 11.95 20.15 30.05
N PRO A 76 11.87 21.14 30.96
CA PRO A 76 10.65 21.37 31.73
C PRO A 76 9.60 22.09 30.90
N PHE A 77 8.46 21.43 30.67
CA PHE A 77 7.18 22.12 30.50
C PHE A 77 6.50 22.26 31.87
N SER A 78 5.80 23.38 32.06
CA SER A 78 5.30 23.84 33.37
C SER A 78 3.93 23.27 33.75
N SER A 79 3.78 22.80 35.00
CA SER A 79 2.63 23.17 35.85
C SER A 79 2.78 22.70 37.31
N VAL A 80 2.29 23.55 38.22
CA VAL A 80 2.16 23.39 39.68
C VAL A 80 1.46 22.08 40.13
N GLY A 81 1.88 21.51 41.27
CA GLY A 81 1.13 20.49 42.02
C GLY A 81 2.01 19.68 43.01
N ASP A 82 1.56 19.54 44.26
CA ASP A 82 2.34 18.87 45.33
C ASP A 82 2.42 17.34 45.18
N ASN A 83 3.62 16.76 45.37
CA ASN A 83 3.96 15.90 46.53
C ASN A 83 5.41 15.33 46.52
N HIS A 84 5.80 14.61 47.58
CA HIS A 84 7.16 14.13 47.92
C HIS A 84 7.52 12.79 47.18
N PHE A 85 8.72 12.16 47.21
CA PHE A 85 9.44 11.49 48.32
C PHE A 85 10.96 11.20 48.02
N ASN A 86 11.58 10.00 48.22
CA ASN A 86 13.06 9.76 48.31
C ASN A 86 13.56 8.30 47.86
N ILE A 87 14.87 8.06 47.51
CA ILE A 87 15.59 6.85 46.89
C ILE A 87 17.15 6.82 47.19
N LEU A 88 18.01 5.77 47.01
CA LEU A 88 19.55 5.75 47.03
C LEU A 88 20.24 5.76 45.60
N VAL A 89 21.53 6.17 45.37
CA VAL A 89 22.42 5.89 44.16
C VAL A 89 23.95 5.78 44.45
N ILE A 90 24.72 4.98 43.66
CA ILE A 90 26.20 4.87 43.63
C ILE A 90 26.75 5.00 42.18
N GLY A 91 27.93 5.63 42.01
CA GLY A 91 28.83 5.40 40.84
C GLY A 91 28.42 5.99 39.48
N ALA A 92 27.53 6.97 39.48
CA ALA A 92 27.01 7.65 38.29
C ALA A 92 28.00 8.64 37.63
N GLY A 93 27.65 9.08 36.42
CA GLY A 93 28.28 10.20 35.73
C GLY A 93 29.51 9.81 34.90
N ARG A 94 29.60 8.54 34.49
CA ARG A 94 30.85 7.86 34.10
C ARG A 94 31.82 7.81 35.29
N ASN A 95 31.37 7.20 36.39
CA ASN A 95 32.19 6.90 37.56
C ASN A 95 32.76 8.16 38.26
N LYS A 96 31.90 9.17 38.49
CA LYS A 96 32.28 10.50 39.01
C LYS A 96 31.53 10.97 40.26
N PHE A 97 30.36 10.42 40.56
CA PHE A 97 29.58 10.78 41.74
C PHE A 97 28.56 9.69 42.11
N SER A 98 28.15 9.66 43.36
CA SER A 98 27.07 8.81 43.91
C SER A 98 25.94 9.72 44.41
N THR A 99 24.65 9.34 44.37
CA THR A 99 23.55 10.31 44.64
C THR A 99 22.16 9.76 45.00
N ILE A 100 21.88 9.51 46.26
CA ILE A 100 20.52 9.23 46.79
C ILE A 100 19.43 10.13 46.11
N ARG A 101 18.33 9.57 45.54
CA ARG A 101 17.28 10.21 44.68
C ARG A 101 15.84 10.33 45.27
N THR A 102 14.78 10.23 44.44
CA THR A 102 13.34 10.18 44.82
C THR A 102 12.40 9.29 44.01
N SER A 103 12.46 9.37 42.69
CA SER A 103 11.62 8.58 41.77
C SER A 103 12.48 8.14 40.58
N ILE A 104 12.00 7.20 39.77
CA ILE A 104 12.80 6.66 38.66
C ILE A 104 13.28 7.80 37.75
N GLY A 105 14.60 7.97 37.65
CA GLY A 105 15.28 9.06 36.94
C GLY A 105 15.21 10.46 37.55
N ARG A 106 14.69 10.67 38.78
CA ARG A 106 14.23 12.01 39.25
C ARG A 106 14.52 12.34 40.74
N ARG A 107 14.84 13.63 40.96
CA ARG A 107 15.16 14.37 42.22
C ARG A 107 16.29 13.73 43.03
N ARG A 108 17.24 14.53 43.54
CA ARG A 108 18.38 14.09 44.38
C ARG A 108 18.16 14.55 45.82
N VAL A 109 18.55 13.73 46.80
CA VAL A 109 18.38 13.99 48.25
C VAL A 109 19.65 13.71 49.07
N ALA A 110 20.63 12.99 48.51
CA ALA A 110 22.04 13.11 48.89
C ALA A 110 22.93 12.99 47.64
N THR A 111 24.19 13.42 47.74
CA THR A 111 25.20 13.28 46.68
C THR A 111 26.58 13.24 47.33
N ASP A 112 27.41 12.28 46.91
CA ASP A 112 28.83 12.20 47.19
C ASP A 112 29.58 12.30 45.85
N MET A 113 30.72 12.98 45.81
CA MET A 113 31.43 13.35 44.57
C MET A 113 32.73 12.55 44.37
N GLU A 114 32.91 11.45 45.09
CA GLU A 114 34.05 10.55 44.95
C GLU A 114 34.00 9.81 43.60
N ALA A 115 35.16 9.68 42.96
CA ALA A 115 35.30 9.25 41.57
C ALA A 115 36.19 8.00 41.45
N ASN A 116 36.05 7.27 40.32
CA ASN A 116 36.77 6.03 40.05
C ASN A 116 36.49 4.88 41.05
N ILE A 117 35.30 4.89 41.68
CA ILE A 117 34.80 3.86 42.60
C ILE A 117 34.62 2.49 41.91
N LEU A 118 34.14 2.49 40.66
CA LEU A 118 33.85 1.28 39.89
C LEU A 118 35.07 0.81 39.06
N SER A 119 35.33 -0.49 39.00
CA SER A 119 36.39 -1.10 38.17
C SER A 119 35.83 -2.22 37.28
N VAL A 120 36.55 -2.49 36.19
CA VAL A 120 36.32 -3.62 35.27
C VAL A 120 37.17 -4.84 35.65
N LEU A 121 38.28 -4.60 36.37
CA LEU A 121 39.23 -5.64 36.77
C LEU A 121 38.95 -6.16 38.18
N ASP A 122 38.56 -5.24 39.07
CA ASP A 122 38.36 -5.50 40.50
C ASP A 122 36.89 -5.30 40.87
N PRO A 123 36.31 -6.13 41.75
CA PRO A 123 34.93 -5.97 42.18
C PRO A 123 34.81 -4.88 43.25
N THR A 124 34.01 -3.85 43.00
CA THR A 124 33.66 -2.87 44.03
C THR A 124 32.66 -3.49 45.01
N PRO A 125 32.97 -3.62 46.32
CA PRO A 125 32.00 -4.03 47.32
C PRO A 125 31.00 -2.88 47.58
N ILE A 126 29.72 -3.21 47.64
CA ILE A 126 28.62 -2.28 47.92
C ILE A 126 27.81 -2.86 49.07
N GLU A 127 27.62 -2.08 50.12
CA GLU A 127 26.90 -2.48 51.32
C GLU A 127 25.80 -1.46 51.64
N ILE A 128 24.57 -1.94 51.80
CA ILE A 128 23.35 -1.14 51.94
C ILE A 128 22.70 -1.48 53.28
N VAL A 129 22.47 -0.48 54.13
CA VAL A 129 21.89 -0.66 55.47
C VAL A 129 20.72 0.31 55.67
N GLN A 130 19.60 -0.20 56.18
CA GLN A 130 18.42 0.58 56.57
C GLN A 130 18.16 0.38 58.07
N THR A 131 18.16 1.46 58.86
CA THR A 131 17.92 1.40 60.30
C THR A 131 16.43 1.54 60.65
N LYS A 132 16.05 1.14 61.87
CA LYS A 132 14.70 1.36 62.42
C LYS A 132 14.41 2.83 62.70
N ASP A 133 15.46 3.62 62.94
CA ASP A 133 15.42 5.09 63.04
C ASP A 133 15.28 5.77 61.66
N ALA A 134 15.04 4.99 60.60
CA ALA A 134 14.82 5.40 59.22
C ALA A 134 16.00 6.10 58.53
N GLU A 135 17.23 5.87 59.02
CA GLU A 135 18.43 6.15 58.23
C GLU A 135 18.58 5.10 57.12
N PHE A 136 19.01 5.55 55.94
CA PHE A 136 19.33 4.72 54.80
C PHE A 136 20.78 5.01 54.38
N LEU A 137 21.66 4.09 54.77
CA LEU A 137 23.12 4.20 54.70
C LEU A 137 23.65 3.34 53.56
N VAL A 138 24.69 3.83 52.88
CA VAL A 138 25.47 3.03 51.95
C VAL A 138 26.96 3.16 52.22
N PHE A 139 27.65 2.02 52.23
CA PHE A 139 29.07 1.88 52.49
C PHE A 139 29.76 1.22 51.29
N ILE A 140 31.06 1.50 51.15
CA ILE A 140 31.96 0.77 50.26
C ILE A 140 33.13 0.27 51.13
N PRO A 141 33.07 -0.99 51.59
CA PRO A 141 34.11 -1.60 52.40
C PRO A 141 35.51 -1.43 51.79
N GLY A 142 36.45 -0.89 52.57
CA GLY A 142 37.81 -0.62 52.12
C GLY A 142 38.06 0.74 51.46
N LEU A 143 37.01 1.53 51.16
CA LEU A 143 37.16 2.91 50.66
C LEU A 143 37.30 3.92 51.82
N ARG A 144 36.37 3.90 52.77
CA ARG A 144 36.41 4.72 54.00
C ARG A 144 35.52 4.11 55.10
N GLU A 145 35.82 4.42 56.36
CA GLU A 145 35.08 3.90 57.54
C GLU A 145 33.72 4.58 57.76
N THR A 146 33.50 5.75 57.17
CA THR A 146 32.22 6.46 57.17
C THR A 146 31.32 5.99 56.01
N PRO A 147 29.98 6.11 56.11
CA PRO A 147 29.11 5.85 54.97
C PRO A 147 29.51 6.72 53.76
N LEU A 148 29.44 6.13 52.56
CA LEU A 148 29.59 6.87 51.32
C LEU A 148 28.47 7.92 51.21
N MET A 149 27.24 7.55 51.58
CA MET A 149 26.12 8.49 51.73
C MET A 149 25.21 8.05 52.89
N ASN A 150 24.65 9.02 53.62
CA ASN A 150 23.53 8.86 54.55
C ASN A 150 22.34 9.69 54.04
N PHE A 151 21.12 9.20 54.25
CA PHE A 151 19.87 9.92 54.06
C PHE A 151 18.80 9.40 55.04
N THR A 152 18.03 10.30 55.62
CA THR A 152 16.96 9.98 56.58
C THR A 152 15.57 10.09 55.96
N ASP A 153 14.82 9.00 55.93
CA ASP A 153 13.49 8.94 55.32
C ASP A 153 12.38 9.15 56.35
N VAL A 154 11.60 10.22 56.21
CA VAL A 154 10.47 10.54 57.11
C VAL A 154 9.39 9.43 57.11
N ALA A 155 9.36 8.57 56.09
CA ALA A 155 8.51 7.39 56.05
C ALA A 155 9.23 6.26 55.28
N PRO A 156 10.04 5.41 55.94
CA PRO A 156 10.82 4.37 55.28
C PRO A 156 9.93 3.32 54.60
N LEU A 157 10.35 2.81 53.44
CA LEU A 157 9.62 1.76 52.72
C LEU A 157 9.92 0.37 53.29
N SER A 158 8.91 -0.51 53.30
CA SER A 158 9.07 -1.95 53.53
C SER A 158 9.42 -2.64 52.20
N LEU A 159 10.72 -2.81 51.97
CA LEU A 159 11.26 -3.28 50.70
C LEU A 159 11.04 -4.79 50.52
N ASN A 160 10.51 -5.16 49.35
CA ASN A 160 10.18 -6.54 49.00
C ASN A 160 10.94 -7.04 47.78
N TYR A 161 11.39 -6.15 46.88
CA TYR A 161 12.07 -6.52 45.63
C TYR A 161 13.33 -5.70 45.38
N ILE A 162 14.34 -6.33 44.77
CA ILE A 162 15.55 -5.71 44.24
C ILE A 162 15.67 -6.00 42.73
N SER A 163 16.20 -5.09 41.93
CA SER A 163 16.43 -5.27 40.49
C SER A 163 17.73 -4.59 40.08
N PHE A 164 18.48 -5.15 39.11
CA PHE A 164 19.77 -4.62 38.67
C PHE A 164 19.73 -4.21 37.19
N THR A 165 20.32 -3.07 36.84
CA THR A 165 20.43 -2.61 35.44
C THR A 165 21.71 -1.81 35.20
N THR A 166 21.90 -1.29 33.97
CA THR A 166 23.02 -0.40 33.60
C THR A 166 22.52 0.74 32.70
N TYR A 167 23.38 1.74 32.48
CA TYR A 167 23.09 2.88 31.61
C TYR A 167 23.84 2.77 30.27
N ASP A 168 23.19 3.19 29.17
CA ASP A 168 23.81 3.47 27.86
C ASP A 168 24.71 2.35 27.29
N ASN A 169 24.13 1.13 27.23
CA ASN A 169 24.72 -0.08 26.64
C ASN A 169 26.03 -0.58 27.30
N GLU A 170 26.40 -0.09 28.47
CA GLU A 170 27.52 -0.64 29.24
C GLU A 170 27.14 -1.99 29.89
N PRO A 171 27.96 -3.04 29.79
CA PRO A 171 27.75 -4.27 30.53
C PRO A 171 28.13 -4.12 32.01
N ALA A 172 27.49 -4.90 32.87
CA ALA A 172 27.90 -5.07 34.27
C ALA A 172 27.77 -6.54 34.70
N SER A 173 28.67 -6.94 35.59
CA SER A 173 28.59 -8.21 36.32
C SER A 173 28.36 -7.92 37.80
N TRP A 174 27.26 -8.44 38.33
CA TRP A 174 26.94 -8.42 39.75
C TRP A 174 27.28 -9.78 40.35
N PHE A 175 27.84 -9.79 41.56
CA PHE A 175 28.15 -10.99 42.31
C PHE A 175 27.58 -10.89 43.73
N TYR A 176 27.09 -12.02 44.22
CA TYR A 176 26.36 -12.20 45.48
C TYR A 176 26.50 -13.67 45.94
N ASP A 177 25.91 -14.07 47.06
CA ASP A 177 26.06 -15.41 47.67
C ASP A 177 27.55 -15.84 47.81
N CYS A 178 28.44 -14.91 48.17
CA CYS A 178 29.88 -15.19 48.28
C CYS A 178 30.22 -15.93 49.58
N GLN A 179 30.64 -17.20 49.48
CA GLN A 179 30.89 -18.08 50.65
C GLN A 179 31.86 -17.50 51.70
N PHE A 180 32.84 -16.68 51.30
CA PHE A 180 33.82 -16.10 52.23
C PHE A 180 33.24 -15.04 53.19
N ASP A 181 32.04 -14.52 52.91
CA ASP A 181 31.30 -13.63 53.80
C ASP A 181 30.34 -14.39 54.76
N GLY A 182 30.37 -15.73 54.75
CA GLY A 182 29.52 -16.57 55.59
C GLY A 182 28.04 -16.51 55.18
N PHE A 183 27.80 -16.47 53.87
CA PHE A 183 26.49 -16.41 53.22
C PHE A 183 26.28 -17.67 52.36
N ALA A 184 25.07 -18.24 52.35
CA ALA A 184 24.85 -19.62 51.90
C ALA A 184 24.09 -19.74 50.56
N THR A 185 22.88 -19.18 50.48
CA THR A 185 22.01 -19.15 49.28
C THR A 185 20.93 -18.09 49.49
N GLU A 186 20.87 -17.03 48.66
CA GLU A 186 20.17 -15.80 49.06
C GLU A 186 19.33 -15.14 47.95
N LEU A 187 19.61 -15.37 46.67
CA LEU A 187 18.63 -15.11 45.59
C LEU A 187 18.04 -16.41 45.04
N ASP A 188 16.70 -16.43 44.99
CA ASP A 188 15.88 -17.31 44.15
C ASP A 188 15.38 -16.53 42.93
N ASP A 189 15.44 -17.14 41.74
CA ASP A 189 14.88 -16.56 40.51
C ASP A 189 13.35 -16.73 40.50
N GLU A 190 12.59 -15.63 40.39
CA GLU A 190 11.15 -15.73 40.15
C GLU A 190 10.89 -16.20 38.71
N VAL A 191 10.65 -17.51 38.55
CA VAL A 191 10.36 -18.14 37.26
C VAL A 191 9.02 -17.64 36.71
N LYS A 192 9.06 -16.53 35.97
CA LYS A 192 7.91 -15.93 35.28
C LYS A 192 7.37 -16.88 34.20
N TRP A 193 6.39 -17.69 34.57
CA TRP A 193 5.65 -18.58 33.68
C TRP A 193 5.09 -17.81 32.49
N LEU A 194 5.70 -17.97 31.31
CA LEU A 194 5.18 -17.38 30.09
C LEU A 194 3.82 -18.02 29.76
N PRO A 195 2.79 -17.22 29.38
CA PRO A 195 1.49 -17.77 29.01
C PRO A 195 1.62 -18.74 27.82
N PRO A 196 0.78 -19.78 27.73
CA PRO A 196 0.94 -20.87 26.75
C PRO A 196 1.11 -20.39 25.31
N GLU A 197 0.37 -19.35 24.89
CA GLU A 197 0.47 -18.72 23.58
C GLU A 197 1.87 -18.14 23.30
N LYS A 198 2.46 -17.43 24.28
CA LYS A 198 3.80 -16.85 24.15
C LYS A 198 4.88 -17.93 24.17
N ARG A 199 4.68 -19.03 24.91
CA ARG A 199 5.57 -20.21 24.87
C ARG A 199 5.50 -20.91 23.50
N LEU A 200 4.31 -21.07 22.93
CA LEU A 200 4.10 -21.63 21.59
C LEU A 200 4.72 -20.73 20.51
N LEU A 201 4.54 -19.41 20.61
CA LEU A 201 5.11 -18.43 19.70
C LEU A 201 6.65 -18.50 19.65
N LEU A 202 7.32 -18.61 20.79
CA LEU A 202 8.78 -18.75 20.86
C LEU A 202 9.25 -20.06 20.22
N ASN A 203 8.62 -21.19 20.56
CA ASN A 203 8.89 -22.52 19.98
C ASN A 203 8.73 -22.51 18.44
N ILE A 204 7.69 -21.86 17.92
CA ILE A 204 7.46 -21.70 16.47
C ILE A 204 8.57 -20.85 15.82
N VAL A 205 8.99 -19.74 16.44
CA VAL A 205 10.04 -18.86 15.89
C VAL A 205 11.43 -19.52 15.93
N GLU A 206 11.71 -20.33 16.94
CA GLU A 206 12.92 -21.16 17.03
C GLU A 206 12.96 -22.23 15.91
N LYS A 207 11.87 -22.99 15.77
CA LYS A 207 11.68 -24.00 14.70
C LYS A 207 11.63 -23.41 13.29
N ALA A 208 11.43 -22.10 13.13
CA ALA A 208 11.30 -21.44 11.83
C ALA A 208 12.63 -21.20 11.10
N GLU A 209 13.77 -21.55 11.72
CA GLU A 209 15.12 -21.47 11.12
C GLU A 209 15.37 -20.12 10.42
N ASN A 210 15.18 -19.01 11.13
CA ASN A 210 15.29 -17.64 10.61
C ASN A 210 14.42 -17.32 9.37
N ALA A 211 13.20 -17.87 9.32
CA ALA A 211 12.23 -17.68 8.24
C ALA A 211 12.69 -18.18 6.86
N THR A 212 13.50 -19.25 6.84
CA THR A 212 14.01 -19.90 5.62
C THR A 212 12.96 -20.77 4.92
N MET A 213 13.07 -20.90 3.59
CA MET A 213 12.14 -21.70 2.78
C MET A 213 12.18 -23.19 3.17
N PRO A 214 11.02 -23.87 3.35
CA PRO A 214 11.02 -25.29 3.71
C PRO A 214 11.54 -26.14 2.55
N VAL A 215 12.56 -26.97 2.81
CA VAL A 215 13.34 -27.69 1.76
C VAL A 215 12.48 -28.54 0.82
N ASN A 216 11.38 -29.11 1.34
CA ASN A 216 10.49 -30.01 0.61
C ASN A 216 9.29 -29.32 -0.06
N LEU A 217 9.15 -27.99 0.04
CA LEU A 217 7.98 -27.27 -0.45
C LEU A 217 8.01 -27.06 -1.98
N LYS A 218 7.21 -27.84 -2.71
CA LYS A 218 7.13 -27.83 -4.19
C LYS A 218 5.89 -27.11 -4.73
N GLU A 219 4.77 -27.16 -4.03
CA GLU A 219 3.49 -26.60 -4.46
C GLU A 219 2.86 -25.75 -3.35
N ILE A 220 2.18 -24.66 -3.73
CA ILE A 220 1.37 -23.85 -2.83
C ILE A 220 -0.04 -23.75 -3.40
N ASN A 221 -1.03 -24.10 -2.59
CA ASN A 221 -2.43 -23.94 -2.93
C ASN A 221 -2.83 -22.47 -2.73
N PHE A 222 -3.56 -21.89 -3.68
CA PHE A 222 -4.16 -20.58 -3.50
C PHE A 222 -5.59 -20.54 -4.04
N SER A 223 -6.43 -19.73 -3.39
CA SER A 223 -7.76 -19.36 -3.89
C SER A 223 -7.95 -17.85 -3.75
N PHE A 224 -8.78 -17.25 -4.61
CA PHE A 224 -8.95 -15.80 -4.68
C PHE A 224 -10.41 -15.40 -4.88
N GLN A 225 -10.71 -14.15 -4.52
CA GLN A 225 -12.01 -13.50 -4.71
C GLN A 225 -11.78 -12.09 -5.25
N ILE A 226 -12.37 -11.80 -6.40
CA ILE A 226 -12.28 -10.46 -7.00
C ILE A 226 -13.22 -9.52 -6.25
N ARG A 227 -12.70 -8.37 -5.83
CA ARG A 227 -13.49 -7.28 -5.25
C ARG A 227 -13.91 -6.28 -6.32
N ALA A 228 -12.94 -5.80 -7.09
CA ALA A 228 -13.16 -4.82 -8.15
C ALA A 228 -12.19 -5.00 -9.32
N ILE A 229 -12.65 -4.62 -10.51
CA ILE A 229 -11.81 -4.50 -11.71
C ILE A 229 -12.03 -3.09 -12.28
N HIS A 230 -10.93 -2.43 -12.65
CA HIS A 230 -10.93 -1.12 -13.28
C HIS A 230 -9.92 -1.11 -14.43
N TYR A 231 -10.41 -1.14 -15.67
CA TYR A 231 -9.58 -0.95 -16.85
C TYR A 231 -9.47 0.53 -17.22
N LYS A 232 -8.25 1.00 -17.48
CA LYS A 232 -7.94 2.39 -17.85
C LYS A 232 -7.39 2.41 -19.28
N HIS A 233 -8.24 2.82 -20.22
CA HIS A 233 -8.01 2.64 -21.65
C HIS A 233 -6.80 3.42 -22.20
N ASP A 234 -6.60 4.67 -21.75
CA ASP A 234 -5.52 5.56 -22.22
C ASP A 234 -4.09 5.02 -21.98
N GLN A 235 -3.94 4.07 -21.05
CA GLN A 235 -2.67 3.46 -20.65
C GLN A 235 -2.65 1.94 -20.86
N ALA A 236 -3.70 1.37 -21.49
CA ALA A 236 -3.88 -0.09 -21.62
C ALA A 236 -3.68 -0.82 -20.27
N LEU A 237 -4.21 -0.24 -19.18
CA LEU A 237 -3.87 -0.59 -17.80
C LEU A 237 -5.05 -1.24 -17.09
N LEU A 238 -4.95 -2.54 -16.79
CA LEU A 238 -5.89 -3.22 -15.90
C LEU A 238 -5.45 -3.04 -14.44
N LYS A 239 -6.33 -2.50 -13.60
CA LYS A 239 -6.19 -2.50 -12.15
C LYS A 239 -7.17 -3.51 -11.54
N THR A 240 -6.63 -4.55 -10.92
CA THR A 240 -7.40 -5.63 -10.28
C THR A 240 -7.28 -5.51 -8.77
N ARG A 241 -8.41 -5.57 -8.06
CA ARG A 241 -8.50 -5.72 -6.61
C ARG A 241 -9.04 -7.09 -6.26
N LEU A 242 -8.29 -7.86 -5.48
CA LEU A 242 -8.70 -9.19 -5.05
C LEU A 242 -8.26 -9.51 -3.62
N ASN A 243 -8.99 -10.40 -2.96
CA ASN A 243 -8.54 -11.10 -1.77
C ASN A 243 -7.88 -12.42 -2.19
N MET A 244 -6.84 -12.86 -1.46
CA MET A 244 -6.24 -14.19 -1.64
C MET A 244 -6.19 -14.95 -0.32
N ARG A 245 -6.39 -16.26 -0.41
CA ARG A 245 -6.00 -17.26 0.59
C ARG A 245 -4.85 -18.06 -0.01
N VAL A 246 -3.78 -18.23 0.76
CA VAL A 246 -2.55 -18.91 0.33
C VAL A 246 -2.18 -19.93 1.39
N ASN A 247 -2.16 -21.20 1.01
CA ASN A 247 -2.01 -22.33 1.93
C ASN A 247 -0.82 -23.22 1.53
N TRP A 248 0.04 -23.50 2.51
CA TRP A 248 1.14 -24.46 2.37
C TRP A 248 1.36 -25.22 3.68
N ASN A 249 2.12 -26.31 3.64
CA ASN A 249 2.50 -27.06 4.83
C ASN A 249 4.01 -26.86 5.09
N ASP A 250 4.39 -26.56 6.34
CA ASP A 250 5.76 -26.59 6.81
C ASP A 250 5.88 -27.58 7.98
N PRO A 251 6.46 -28.77 7.77
CA PRO A 251 6.53 -29.82 8.80
C PRO A 251 7.40 -29.45 10.00
N ARG A 252 8.21 -28.37 9.91
CA ARG A 252 8.96 -27.85 11.07
C ARG A 252 8.04 -27.22 12.11
N LEU A 253 6.89 -26.69 11.69
CA LEU A 253 5.99 -25.87 12.52
C LEU A 253 4.91 -26.69 13.26
N VAL A 254 5.06 -28.02 13.32
CA VAL A 254 4.14 -28.93 14.03
C VAL A 254 4.31 -28.83 15.55
N TRP A 255 3.19 -28.89 16.29
CA TRP A 255 3.16 -29.07 17.75
C TRP A 255 2.01 -29.97 18.20
N ASN A 256 2.13 -30.53 19.40
CA ASN A 256 1.06 -31.26 20.08
C ASN A 256 0.20 -30.24 20.87
N PRO A 257 -1.13 -30.14 20.62
CA PRO A 257 -2.00 -29.19 21.33
C PRO A 257 -1.99 -29.38 22.86
N VAL A 258 -1.84 -30.61 23.35
CA VAL A 258 -1.81 -30.94 24.78
C VAL A 258 -0.70 -30.18 25.51
N ASP A 259 0.48 -30.04 24.90
CA ASP A 259 1.64 -29.34 25.44
C ASP A 259 1.41 -27.81 25.56
N PHE A 260 0.34 -27.30 24.95
CA PHE A 260 0.01 -25.87 24.85
C PHE A 260 -1.48 -25.60 25.10
N ASN A 261 -2.08 -26.26 26.10
CA ASN A 261 -3.44 -25.99 26.57
C ASN A 261 -4.50 -26.10 25.44
N GLU A 262 -4.43 -27.20 24.68
CA GLU A 262 -5.38 -27.56 23.61
C GLU A 262 -5.50 -26.51 22.48
N MET A 263 -4.47 -25.66 22.30
CA MET A 263 -4.42 -24.72 21.19
C MET A 263 -4.11 -25.41 19.86
N ASP A 264 -5.13 -25.65 19.04
CA ASP A 264 -4.98 -26.19 17.68
C ASP A 264 -4.49 -25.18 16.65
N ARG A 265 -4.57 -23.87 16.93
CA ARG A 265 -4.30 -22.80 15.96
C ARG A 265 -3.81 -21.53 16.63
N ILE A 266 -2.81 -20.87 16.03
CA ILE A 266 -2.23 -19.60 16.49
C ILE A 266 -2.25 -18.54 15.37
N SER A 267 -2.35 -17.26 15.77
CA SER A 267 -2.41 -16.10 14.87
C SER A 267 -1.81 -14.85 15.53
N SER A 268 -0.53 -14.57 15.26
CA SER A 268 0.12 -13.32 15.67
C SER A 268 0.87 -12.67 14.49
N LYS A 269 1.00 -11.34 14.55
CA LYS A 269 1.79 -10.52 13.60
C LYS A 269 3.29 -10.65 13.83
N ASP A 270 3.71 -11.10 15.01
CA ASP A 270 5.11 -11.18 15.42
C ASP A 270 5.78 -12.50 14.98
N ILE A 271 5.01 -13.42 14.39
CA ILE A 271 5.48 -14.70 13.86
C ILE A 271 6.39 -14.46 12.65
N LYS A 272 7.70 -14.69 12.84
CA LYS A 272 8.71 -14.63 11.79
C LYS A 272 8.97 -16.01 11.19
N ILE A 273 8.06 -16.45 10.30
CA ILE A 273 8.26 -17.64 9.45
C ILE A 273 8.47 -17.22 7.99
N TRP A 274 8.89 -18.19 7.16
CA TRP A 274 8.95 -17.98 5.71
C TRP A 274 7.59 -17.61 5.12
N SER A 275 7.58 -16.76 4.10
CA SER A 275 6.37 -16.41 3.35
C SER A 275 6.66 -16.23 1.85
N PRO A 276 5.74 -16.66 0.97
CA PRO A 276 5.93 -16.59 -0.48
C PRO A 276 5.92 -15.14 -1.00
N ARG A 277 6.99 -14.72 -1.68
CA ARG A 277 7.09 -13.37 -2.26
C ARG A 277 6.46 -13.32 -3.65
N PHE A 278 5.23 -12.81 -3.73
CA PHE A 278 4.46 -12.73 -4.98
C PHE A 278 5.04 -11.73 -6.00
N VAL A 279 4.95 -12.11 -7.27
CA VAL A 279 5.38 -11.32 -8.43
C VAL A 279 4.28 -11.30 -9.48
N VAL A 280 3.94 -10.11 -9.95
CA VAL A 280 3.14 -9.90 -11.16
C VAL A 280 4.08 -9.86 -12.36
N ILE A 281 3.92 -10.80 -13.29
CA ILE A 281 4.88 -11.05 -14.38
C ILE A 281 4.65 -10.06 -15.53
N ASN A 282 3.39 -9.88 -15.93
CA ASN A 282 2.96 -8.89 -16.93
C ASN A 282 2.59 -7.54 -16.30
N ALA A 283 3.30 -7.14 -15.24
CA ALA A 283 3.05 -5.88 -14.55
C ALA A 283 3.29 -4.68 -15.48
N ALA A 284 2.42 -3.68 -15.41
CA ALA A 284 2.54 -2.48 -16.24
C ALA A 284 3.81 -1.67 -15.92
N LEU A 285 4.27 -0.89 -16.89
CA LEU A 285 5.46 -0.04 -16.74
C LEU A 285 5.32 0.89 -15.52
N ASN A 286 6.43 1.11 -14.81
CA ASN A 286 6.49 1.91 -13.57
C ASN A 286 5.63 1.40 -12.39
N THR A 287 5.11 0.16 -12.44
CA THR A 287 4.38 -0.45 -11.31
C THR A 287 5.23 -1.46 -10.54
N LYS A 288 4.86 -1.73 -9.27
CA LYS A 288 5.58 -2.64 -8.39
C LYS A 288 5.36 -4.11 -8.79
N ARG A 289 6.27 -4.67 -9.60
CA ARG A 289 6.30 -6.10 -9.97
C ARG A 289 6.23 -7.04 -8.75
N ARG A 290 6.96 -6.71 -7.68
CA ARG A 290 6.91 -7.42 -6.39
C ARG A 290 5.94 -6.70 -5.46
N PHE A 291 5.02 -7.44 -4.84
CA PHE A 291 4.02 -6.87 -3.93
C PHE A 291 4.01 -7.66 -2.61
N ASN A 292 4.12 -6.94 -1.49
CA ASN A 292 4.04 -7.50 -0.14
C ASN A 292 2.89 -6.78 0.60
N PRO A 293 1.64 -7.29 0.48
CA PRO A 293 0.48 -6.70 1.16
C PRO A 293 0.53 -6.93 2.67
N PRO A 294 -0.24 -6.16 3.47
CA PRO A 294 -0.58 -6.58 4.81
C PRO A 294 -1.38 -7.90 4.74
N TYR A 295 -0.95 -8.90 5.51
CA TYR A 295 -1.60 -10.20 5.61
C TYR A 295 -1.94 -10.55 7.05
N GLN A 296 -2.89 -11.48 7.22
CA GLN A 296 -3.13 -12.19 8.47
C GLN A 296 -2.56 -13.60 8.32
N LEU A 297 -1.70 -14.01 9.25
CA LEU A 297 -1.06 -15.32 9.25
C LEU A 297 -1.74 -16.22 10.30
N PHE A 298 -2.06 -17.43 9.90
CA PHE A 298 -2.57 -18.48 10.77
C PHE A 298 -1.72 -19.73 10.59
N ILE A 299 -1.39 -20.40 11.69
CA ILE A 299 -0.72 -21.70 11.68
C ILE A 299 -1.60 -22.67 12.46
N GLU A 300 -1.77 -23.88 11.94
CA GLU A 300 -2.48 -24.99 12.57
C GLU A 300 -1.49 -26.03 13.11
N ASN A 301 -1.90 -26.76 14.16
CA ASN A 301 -1.10 -27.78 14.87
C ASN A 301 -0.38 -28.78 13.94
N ASN A 302 -1.01 -29.09 12.81
CA ASN A 302 -0.59 -30.01 11.75
C ASN A 302 0.52 -29.47 10.82
N GLY A 303 1.00 -28.24 11.03
CA GLY A 303 2.03 -27.58 10.20
C GLY A 303 1.48 -26.77 9.02
N THR A 304 0.16 -26.78 8.79
CA THR A 304 -0.47 -25.99 7.73
C THR A 304 -0.46 -24.51 8.09
N VAL A 305 0.13 -23.72 7.19
CA VAL A 305 0.12 -22.26 7.25
C VAL A 305 -0.91 -21.74 6.26
N THR A 306 -1.82 -20.91 6.76
CA THR A 306 -2.81 -20.15 5.96
C THR A 306 -2.49 -18.66 6.06
N LEU A 307 -2.15 -18.05 4.93
CA LEU A 307 -1.89 -16.61 4.79
C LEU A 307 -3.08 -15.97 4.06
N LEU A 308 -3.81 -15.08 4.75
CA LEU A 308 -4.93 -14.33 4.19
C LEU A 308 -4.50 -12.91 3.80
N ILE A 309 -4.69 -12.57 2.52
CA ILE A 309 -4.40 -11.27 1.94
C ILE A 309 -5.72 -10.55 1.65
N ASN A 310 -5.89 -9.35 2.21
CA ASN A 310 -7.06 -8.50 1.98
C ASN A 310 -6.69 -7.28 1.11
N ASP A 311 -7.55 -6.94 0.15
CA ASP A 311 -7.37 -5.86 -0.86
C ASP A 311 -5.99 -5.83 -1.54
N ALA A 312 -5.56 -6.98 -2.09
CA ALA A 312 -4.40 -6.99 -2.97
C ALA A 312 -4.70 -6.19 -4.25
N VAL A 313 -3.90 -5.16 -4.49
CA VAL A 313 -4.02 -4.29 -5.68
C VAL A 313 -2.93 -4.65 -6.68
N MET A 314 -3.34 -5.14 -7.84
CA MET A 314 -2.44 -5.56 -8.92
C MET A 314 -2.68 -4.69 -10.17
N HIS A 315 -1.61 -4.42 -10.90
CA HIS A 315 -1.60 -3.56 -12.08
C HIS A 315 -0.91 -4.27 -13.25
N THR A 316 -1.67 -4.63 -14.29
CA THR A 316 -1.17 -5.35 -15.46
C THR A 316 -1.42 -4.58 -16.74
N TRP A 317 -0.57 -4.83 -17.73
CA TRP A 317 -0.73 -4.29 -19.07
C TRP A 317 -1.64 -5.20 -19.90
N CYS A 318 -2.65 -4.61 -20.53
CA CYS A 318 -3.66 -5.28 -21.35
C CYS A 318 -4.01 -4.36 -22.54
N PRO A 319 -3.34 -4.51 -23.70
CA PRO A 319 -3.71 -3.77 -24.91
C PRO A 319 -4.98 -4.35 -25.55
N ASN A 320 -5.77 -3.51 -26.24
CA ASN A 320 -6.84 -3.97 -27.14
C ASN A 320 -6.24 -4.29 -28.52
N PRO A 321 -6.19 -5.57 -28.97
CA PRO A 321 -5.66 -5.92 -30.28
C PRO A 321 -6.66 -5.72 -31.43
N LEU A 322 -7.97 -5.66 -31.13
CA LEU A 322 -9.05 -5.60 -32.13
C LEU A 322 -9.34 -4.17 -32.61
N GLN A 323 -8.93 -3.15 -31.84
CA GLN A 323 -9.07 -1.72 -32.19
C GLN A 323 -10.53 -1.32 -32.55
N ASN A 324 -11.49 -1.94 -31.88
CA ASN A 324 -12.91 -1.92 -32.24
C ASN A 324 -13.78 -1.08 -31.28
N TRP A 325 -13.31 0.10 -30.85
CA TRP A 325 -14.08 0.99 -29.97
C TRP A 325 -15.29 1.61 -30.69
N PRO A 326 -16.47 1.72 -30.05
CA PRO A 326 -16.79 1.38 -28.65
C PRO A 326 -17.14 -0.09 -28.36
N ASN A 327 -17.28 -0.97 -29.35
CA ASN A 327 -17.54 -2.42 -29.21
C ASN A 327 -16.40 -3.27 -28.58
N GLU A 328 -15.69 -2.72 -27.60
CA GLU A 328 -14.50 -3.35 -27.01
C GLU A 328 -14.79 -4.65 -26.23
N LEU A 329 -14.15 -5.73 -26.69
CA LEU A 329 -14.03 -7.01 -25.98
C LEU A 329 -12.56 -7.24 -25.62
N LEU A 330 -12.24 -7.25 -24.32
CA LEU A 330 -10.85 -7.36 -23.84
C LEU A 330 -10.63 -8.65 -23.06
N ASN A 331 -9.60 -9.41 -23.45
CA ASN A 331 -9.12 -10.60 -22.75
C ASN A 331 -7.83 -10.26 -22.00
N CYS A 332 -7.95 -9.75 -20.77
CA CYS A 332 -6.80 -9.28 -20.01
C CYS A 332 -6.18 -10.37 -19.14
N GLU A 333 -4.89 -10.65 -19.32
CA GLU A 333 -4.09 -11.52 -18.44
C GLU A 333 -3.70 -10.80 -17.13
N LEU A 334 -3.76 -11.54 -16.02
CA LEU A 334 -2.99 -11.32 -14.80
C LEU A 334 -2.13 -12.54 -14.54
N ALA A 335 -0.82 -12.40 -14.81
CA ALA A 335 0.16 -13.47 -14.61
C ALA A 335 0.82 -13.34 -13.23
N LEU A 336 0.54 -14.31 -12.36
CA LEU A 336 1.00 -14.36 -10.97
C LEU A 336 2.02 -15.49 -10.77
N GLY A 337 3.12 -15.17 -10.09
CA GLY A 337 4.15 -16.13 -9.71
C GLY A 337 4.71 -15.90 -8.31
N VAL A 338 5.53 -16.84 -7.81
CA VAL A 338 6.25 -16.70 -6.52
C VAL A 338 7.75 -16.66 -6.76
N SER A 339 8.41 -15.58 -6.32
CA SER A 339 9.88 -15.49 -6.34
C SER A 339 10.49 -16.25 -5.17
N THR A 340 11.23 -17.30 -5.47
CA THR A 340 12.11 -18.02 -4.54
C THR A 340 13.53 -17.47 -4.64
N GLU A 341 14.30 -17.51 -3.54
CA GLU A 341 15.71 -17.09 -3.53
C GLU A 341 16.64 -18.25 -3.93
N ASN A 342 16.33 -19.47 -3.48
CA ASN A 342 17.13 -20.68 -3.71
C ASN A 342 16.95 -21.33 -5.10
N LEU A 343 16.40 -20.59 -6.08
CA LEU A 343 16.07 -21.05 -7.45
C LEU A 343 15.12 -22.26 -7.57
N GLN A 344 14.74 -22.90 -6.45
CA GLN A 344 13.77 -23.99 -6.41
C GLN A 344 12.46 -23.58 -7.09
N ARG A 345 11.94 -24.51 -7.91
CA ARG A 345 10.67 -24.34 -8.63
C ARG A 345 9.53 -24.59 -7.64
N LEU A 346 8.75 -23.54 -7.39
CA LEU A 346 7.55 -23.60 -6.56
C LEU A 346 6.34 -23.29 -7.45
N LYS A 347 5.42 -24.24 -7.54
CA LYS A 347 4.23 -24.15 -8.39
C LYS A 347 3.04 -23.62 -7.60
N LEU A 348 2.33 -22.65 -8.16
CA LEU A 348 1.02 -22.27 -7.68
C LEU A 348 -0.02 -23.27 -8.18
N VAL A 349 -0.95 -23.67 -7.32
CA VAL A 349 -2.06 -24.57 -7.63
C VAL A 349 -3.36 -23.87 -7.27
N TYR A 350 -4.23 -23.66 -8.26
CA TYR A 350 -5.52 -23.01 -8.04
C TYR A 350 -6.52 -23.96 -7.40
N ASP A 351 -6.85 -23.71 -6.13
CA ASP A 351 -7.89 -24.43 -5.43
C ASP A 351 -9.29 -23.93 -5.86
N ARG A 352 -9.99 -24.78 -6.60
CA ARG A 352 -11.37 -24.56 -7.05
C ARG A 352 -12.43 -24.89 -5.99
N GLN A 353 -12.06 -25.51 -4.87
CA GLN A 353 -12.97 -25.97 -3.82
C GLN A 353 -13.18 -24.96 -2.68
N SER A 354 -12.23 -24.04 -2.45
CA SER A 354 -12.37 -22.98 -1.43
C SER A 354 -12.59 -21.55 -1.97
N PRO A 355 -13.45 -21.29 -2.97
CA PRO A 355 -13.67 -19.94 -3.48
C PRO A 355 -14.09 -19.00 -2.35
N LEU A 356 -13.25 -18.01 -2.08
CA LEU A 356 -13.56 -16.91 -1.18
C LEU A 356 -14.88 -16.24 -1.66
N SER A 357 -15.76 -15.91 -0.72
CA SER A 357 -17.22 -15.83 -0.93
C SER A 357 -17.68 -15.04 -2.18
N LYS A 358 -18.79 -15.48 -2.79
CA LYS A 358 -19.42 -14.86 -3.97
C LYS A 358 -20.05 -13.48 -3.66
N THR A 359 -19.24 -12.50 -3.30
CA THR A 359 -19.64 -11.09 -3.37
C THR A 359 -19.85 -10.68 -4.82
N PRO A 360 -20.81 -9.79 -5.14
CA PRO A 360 -20.90 -9.20 -6.47
C PRO A 360 -19.59 -8.49 -6.80
N ILE A 361 -19.03 -8.76 -7.99
CA ILE A 361 -17.82 -8.07 -8.46
C ILE A 361 -18.18 -6.61 -8.74
N SER A 362 -17.59 -5.68 -7.98
CA SER A 362 -17.75 -4.24 -8.24
C SER A 362 -16.92 -3.82 -9.46
N ALA A 363 -17.44 -4.13 -10.65
CA ALA A 363 -16.99 -3.49 -11.88
C ALA A 363 -17.47 -2.03 -11.88
N LEU A 364 -16.56 -1.08 -12.11
CA LEU A 364 -16.94 0.33 -12.16
C LEU A 364 -17.58 0.66 -13.52
N THR A 365 -18.93 0.65 -13.52
CA THR A 365 -19.93 1.24 -14.45
C THR A 365 -19.69 1.33 -15.96
N GLU A 366 -18.50 1.64 -16.47
CA GLU A 366 -18.19 1.63 -17.90
C GLU A 366 -18.02 0.21 -18.47
N TRP A 367 -17.54 -0.71 -17.62
CA TRP A 367 -17.18 -2.07 -18.00
C TRP A 367 -18.08 -3.09 -17.32
N SER A 368 -18.61 -4.04 -18.09
CA SER A 368 -19.26 -5.24 -17.62
C SER A 368 -18.29 -6.42 -17.61
N PHE A 369 -18.44 -7.29 -16.63
CA PHE A 369 -17.63 -8.49 -16.45
C PHE A 369 -18.35 -9.72 -17.01
N LYS A 370 -17.66 -10.52 -17.84
CA LYS A 370 -18.27 -11.66 -18.56
C LYS A 370 -17.82 -13.02 -18.02
N GLN A 371 -16.51 -13.29 -17.94
CA GLN A 371 -15.97 -14.54 -17.37
C GLN A 371 -14.52 -14.43 -16.88
N ILE A 372 -14.12 -15.38 -16.02
CA ILE A 372 -12.72 -15.64 -15.63
C ILE A 372 -12.34 -17.02 -16.17
N ALA A 373 -11.16 -17.11 -16.79
CA ALA A 373 -10.44 -18.37 -16.91
C ALA A 373 -9.20 -18.35 -15.99
N VAL A 374 -8.80 -19.50 -15.45
CA VAL A 374 -7.57 -19.67 -14.68
C VAL A 374 -6.80 -20.85 -15.25
N THR A 375 -5.57 -20.61 -15.69
CA THR A 375 -4.72 -21.61 -16.35
C THR A 375 -3.33 -21.66 -15.71
N SER A 376 -2.79 -22.87 -15.54
CA SER A 376 -1.38 -23.06 -15.20
C SER A 376 -0.50 -22.74 -16.40
N ILE A 377 0.65 -22.12 -16.14
CA ILE A 377 1.63 -21.79 -17.17
C ILE A 377 2.67 -22.90 -17.19
N GLU A 378 2.56 -23.76 -18.20
CA GLU A 378 3.35 -24.98 -18.34
C GLU A 378 4.18 -24.92 -19.63
N ASN A 379 5.35 -25.57 -19.62
CA ASN A 379 6.28 -25.66 -20.77
C ASN A 379 6.70 -24.32 -21.39
N SER A 380 6.72 -23.25 -20.60
CA SER A 380 7.26 -21.95 -20.96
C SER A 380 8.78 -21.98 -21.16
N VAL A 381 9.22 -21.75 -22.40
CA VAL A 381 10.62 -21.47 -22.76
C VAL A 381 11.06 -20.10 -22.21
N LEU A 382 10.10 -19.18 -22.05
CA LEU A 382 10.32 -17.86 -21.47
C LEU A 382 10.62 -17.94 -19.97
N ALA A 383 11.75 -17.38 -19.57
CA ALA A 383 12.20 -17.31 -18.19
C ALA A 383 12.37 -15.84 -17.74
N ARG A 384 12.07 -15.58 -16.46
CA ARG A 384 12.12 -14.26 -15.83
C ARG A 384 13.49 -14.02 -15.19
N TYR A 385 14.02 -12.82 -15.38
CA TYR A 385 15.24 -12.37 -14.71
C TYR A 385 14.93 -11.92 -13.27
N THR A 386 15.70 -12.43 -12.32
CA THR A 386 15.67 -11.99 -10.91
C THR A 386 16.61 -10.79 -10.71
N ASN A 387 16.46 -10.10 -9.57
CA ASN A 387 17.35 -8.97 -9.20
C ASN A 387 18.82 -9.38 -9.05
N ALA A 388 19.12 -10.67 -8.88
CA ALA A 388 20.47 -11.23 -8.85
C ALA A 388 21.00 -11.60 -10.26
N GLY A 389 20.32 -11.19 -11.33
CA GLY A 389 20.63 -11.55 -12.71
C GLY A 389 20.22 -12.96 -13.13
N ILE A 390 19.84 -13.82 -12.17
CA ILE A 390 19.59 -15.25 -12.40
C ILE A 390 18.26 -15.46 -13.12
N ILE A 391 18.26 -16.38 -14.08
CA ILE A 391 17.14 -16.76 -14.94
C ILE A 391 16.29 -17.84 -14.26
N GLN A 392 14.99 -17.59 -14.07
CA GLN A 392 14.03 -18.54 -13.49
C GLN A 392 12.88 -18.82 -14.48
N SER A 393 12.56 -20.09 -14.74
CA SER A 393 11.43 -20.45 -15.64
C SER A 393 10.08 -19.96 -15.08
N ARG A 394 9.15 -19.60 -15.97
CA ARG A 394 7.74 -19.28 -15.66
C ARG A 394 6.87 -20.55 -15.44
N ASN A 395 7.46 -21.75 -15.54
CA ASN A 395 6.75 -23.02 -15.31
C ASN A 395 6.24 -23.14 -13.87
N GLY A 396 4.92 -23.24 -13.71
CA GLY A 396 4.25 -23.30 -12.41
C GLY A 396 3.77 -21.94 -11.87
N ASP A 397 4.03 -20.84 -12.60
CA ASP A 397 3.26 -19.61 -12.44
C ASP A 397 1.83 -19.80 -13.02
N ILE A 398 0.89 -18.90 -12.70
CA ILE A 398 -0.52 -18.99 -13.12
C ILE A 398 -0.97 -17.75 -13.88
N SER A 399 -1.81 -17.96 -14.88
CA SER A 399 -2.53 -16.92 -15.63
C SER A 399 -3.98 -16.86 -15.19
N ILE A 400 -4.45 -15.67 -14.80
CA ILE A 400 -5.87 -15.38 -14.56
C ILE A 400 -6.32 -14.46 -15.69
N ILE A 401 -7.21 -14.94 -16.55
CA ILE A 401 -7.69 -14.22 -17.73
C ILE A 401 -9.09 -13.68 -17.44
N PHE A 402 -9.27 -12.37 -17.59
CA PHE A 402 -10.57 -11.70 -17.46
C PHE A 402 -11.10 -11.34 -18.83
N GLU A 403 -12.29 -11.83 -19.19
CA GLU A 403 -13.05 -11.32 -20.34
C GLU A 403 -13.96 -10.19 -19.84
N ILE A 404 -13.71 -8.97 -20.32
CA ILE A 404 -14.49 -7.77 -19.99
C ILE A 404 -15.01 -7.10 -21.26
N THR A 405 -16.22 -6.54 -21.17
CA THR A 405 -16.92 -5.87 -22.28
C THR A 405 -17.30 -4.45 -21.88
N ARG A 406 -17.13 -3.49 -22.78
CA ARG A 406 -17.66 -2.13 -22.57
C ARG A 406 -19.19 -2.14 -22.69
N ASN A 407 -19.89 -1.21 -22.03
CA ASN A 407 -21.29 -0.92 -22.36
C ASN A 407 -21.38 -0.10 -23.67
N SER A 408 -21.11 -0.75 -24.82
CA SER A 408 -21.01 -0.10 -26.13
C SER A 408 -22.27 0.66 -26.53
N SER A 409 -23.45 0.10 -26.23
CA SER A 409 -24.75 0.67 -26.60
C SER A 409 -24.98 2.06 -26.00
N PHE A 410 -24.48 2.32 -24.79
CA PHE A 410 -24.52 3.66 -24.21
C PHE A 410 -23.72 4.66 -25.05
N TYR A 411 -22.48 4.32 -25.40
CA TYR A 411 -21.61 5.21 -26.18
C TYR A 411 -22.08 5.37 -27.63
N GLN A 412 -22.54 4.29 -28.28
CA GLN A 412 -23.18 4.34 -29.61
C GLN A 412 -24.34 5.34 -29.61
N ASN A 413 -25.31 5.20 -28.70
CA ASN A 413 -26.45 6.13 -28.64
C ASN A 413 -26.01 7.59 -28.36
N VAL A 414 -25.03 7.81 -27.48
CA VAL A 414 -24.55 9.16 -27.13
C VAL A 414 -23.77 9.84 -28.26
N PHE A 415 -22.97 9.10 -29.04
CA PHE A 415 -22.16 9.68 -30.13
C PHE A 415 -22.89 9.68 -31.50
N ILE A 416 -23.75 8.71 -31.78
CA ILE A 416 -24.44 8.62 -33.08
C ILE A 416 -25.61 9.61 -33.17
N MET A 417 -26.41 9.79 -32.11
CA MET A 417 -27.57 10.70 -32.14
C MET A 417 -27.21 12.14 -32.54
N PRO A 418 -26.12 12.77 -32.03
CA PRO A 418 -25.68 14.08 -32.49
C PRO A 418 -25.22 14.12 -33.95
N ILE A 419 -24.59 13.06 -34.47
CA ILE A 419 -24.16 12.98 -35.88
C ILE A 419 -25.39 13.00 -36.79
N VAL A 420 -26.36 12.12 -36.52
CA VAL A 420 -27.60 12.01 -37.31
C VAL A 420 -28.42 13.29 -37.26
N ALA A 421 -28.54 13.92 -36.09
CA ALA A 421 -29.17 15.22 -35.97
C ALA A 421 -28.45 16.30 -36.80
N CYS A 422 -27.11 16.33 -36.79
CA CYS A 422 -26.32 17.28 -37.58
C CYS A 422 -26.44 17.03 -39.09
N GLN A 423 -26.48 15.77 -39.55
CA GLN A 423 -26.72 15.43 -40.95
C GLN A 423 -28.10 15.92 -41.41
N ILE A 424 -29.16 15.66 -40.63
CA ILE A 424 -30.53 16.14 -40.93
C ILE A 424 -30.57 17.68 -41.03
N LEU A 425 -29.87 18.40 -40.13
CA LEU A 425 -29.79 19.86 -40.20
C LEU A 425 -28.95 20.38 -41.38
N LEU A 426 -27.93 19.65 -41.82
CA LEU A 426 -27.18 19.97 -43.05
C LEU A 426 -28.02 19.74 -44.31
N ILE A 427 -28.76 18.63 -44.37
CA ILE A 427 -29.76 18.34 -45.42
C ILE A 427 -30.80 19.48 -45.47
N LEU A 428 -31.35 19.88 -44.31
CA LEU A 428 -32.30 21.00 -44.19
C LEU A 428 -31.70 22.33 -44.68
N SER A 429 -30.39 22.55 -44.50
CA SER A 429 -29.71 23.78 -44.92
C SER A 429 -29.78 24.05 -46.44
N PHE A 430 -29.88 23.00 -47.28
CA PHE A 430 -29.99 23.15 -48.73
C PHE A 430 -31.35 23.71 -49.18
N PHE A 431 -32.40 23.56 -48.37
CA PHE A 431 -33.72 24.14 -48.61
C PHE A 431 -33.85 25.59 -48.11
N LEU A 432 -32.92 26.04 -47.26
CA LEU A 432 -32.88 27.40 -46.73
C LEU A 432 -32.11 28.35 -47.66
N ARG A 433 -32.51 29.63 -47.66
CA ARG A 433 -31.90 30.70 -48.46
C ARG A 433 -31.53 31.91 -47.61
N GLY A 434 -30.59 32.72 -48.10
CA GLY A 434 -30.06 33.87 -47.40
C GLY A 434 -29.34 33.51 -46.08
N TYR A 435 -29.16 34.51 -45.22
CA TYR A 435 -28.42 34.42 -43.96
C TYR A 435 -28.86 33.25 -43.03
N ARG A 436 -30.14 32.85 -43.07
CA ARG A 436 -30.66 31.73 -42.26
C ARG A 436 -29.96 30.40 -42.54
N ARG A 437 -29.47 30.18 -43.78
CA ARG A 437 -28.69 28.99 -44.13
C ARG A 437 -27.31 29.01 -43.49
N GLY A 438 -26.58 30.12 -43.62
CA GLY A 438 -25.25 30.28 -43.02
C GLY A 438 -25.29 30.14 -41.50
N GLY A 439 -26.28 30.74 -40.84
CA GLY A 439 -26.51 30.58 -39.40
C GLY A 439 -26.74 29.12 -39.00
N LEU A 440 -27.57 28.36 -39.73
CA LEU A 440 -27.80 26.95 -39.43
C LEU A 440 -26.53 26.10 -39.61
N ILE A 441 -25.79 26.30 -40.71
CA ILE A 441 -24.54 25.55 -40.95
C ILE A 441 -23.49 25.89 -39.87
N LEU A 442 -23.38 27.14 -39.44
CA LEU A 442 -22.48 27.56 -38.37
C LEU A 442 -22.83 26.88 -37.04
N VAL A 443 -24.12 26.79 -36.69
CA VAL A 443 -24.60 26.07 -35.49
C VAL A 443 -24.27 24.58 -35.57
N VAL A 444 -24.45 23.94 -36.73
CA VAL A 444 -24.08 22.53 -36.91
C VAL A 444 -22.57 22.32 -36.79
N VAL A 445 -21.74 23.18 -37.39
CA VAL A 445 -20.28 23.12 -37.24
C VAL A 445 -19.89 23.26 -35.76
N LEU A 446 -20.52 24.17 -35.00
CA LEU A 446 -20.27 24.31 -33.56
C LEU A 446 -20.62 23.03 -32.78
N ILE A 447 -21.78 22.42 -33.04
CA ILE A 447 -22.20 21.16 -32.38
C ILE A 447 -21.25 20.02 -32.72
N LEU A 448 -20.84 19.90 -33.99
CA LEU A 448 -19.88 18.88 -34.43
C LEU A 448 -18.50 19.07 -33.80
N MET A 449 -18.01 20.31 -33.66
CA MET A 449 -16.74 20.61 -32.99
C MET A 449 -16.79 20.32 -31.49
N LEU A 450 -17.92 20.58 -30.82
CA LEU A 450 -18.14 20.19 -29.43
C LEU A 450 -18.19 18.66 -29.27
N GLY A 451 -18.85 17.96 -30.20
CA GLY A 451 -18.84 16.49 -30.27
C GLY A 451 -17.43 15.92 -30.48
N LEU A 452 -16.64 16.55 -31.35
CA LEU A 452 -15.24 16.18 -31.62
C LEU A 452 -14.33 16.40 -30.40
N MET A 453 -14.57 17.46 -29.61
CA MET A 453 -13.89 17.67 -28.33
C MET A 453 -14.34 16.68 -27.25
N PHE A 454 -15.59 16.22 -27.30
CA PHE A 454 -16.12 15.24 -26.34
C PHE A 454 -15.63 13.82 -26.64
N ILE A 455 -15.59 13.40 -27.91
CA ILE A 455 -15.10 12.05 -28.29
C ILE A 455 -13.61 11.88 -28.02
N THR A 456 -12.76 12.89 -28.26
CA THR A 456 -11.31 12.79 -27.98
C THR A 456 -10.96 12.67 -26.49
N LYS A 457 -11.91 12.91 -25.58
CA LYS A 457 -11.77 12.63 -24.14
C LYS A 457 -12.02 11.16 -23.78
N HIS A 458 -12.80 10.42 -24.58
CA HIS A 458 -13.29 9.07 -24.27
C HIS A 458 -12.81 7.98 -25.24
N ALA A 459 -12.33 8.37 -26.43
CA ALA A 459 -11.78 7.49 -27.44
C ALA A 459 -10.32 7.08 -27.15
N PRO A 460 -9.83 6.00 -27.78
CA PRO A 460 -8.41 5.66 -27.84
C PRO A 460 -7.51 6.82 -28.28
N SER A 461 -6.34 6.92 -27.65
CA SER A 461 -5.19 7.69 -28.16
C SER A 461 -4.25 6.85 -29.03
N ALA A 462 -4.41 5.52 -29.02
CA ALA A 462 -3.52 4.58 -29.71
C ALA A 462 -3.86 4.35 -31.19
N TYR A 463 -5.10 4.64 -31.60
CA TYR A 463 -5.61 4.50 -32.97
C TYR A 463 -6.80 5.45 -33.18
N VAL A 464 -7.31 5.56 -34.41
CA VAL A 464 -8.46 6.41 -34.76
C VAL A 464 -9.69 5.50 -35.00
N PRO A 465 -10.77 5.58 -34.18
CA PRO A 465 -11.97 4.76 -34.38
C PRO A 465 -12.85 5.22 -35.55
N ASP A 466 -13.71 4.34 -36.04
CA ASP A 466 -14.61 4.62 -37.18
C ASP A 466 -15.63 5.72 -36.89
N ILE A 467 -16.16 5.84 -35.66
CA ILE A 467 -16.99 6.99 -35.26
C ILE A 467 -16.21 8.32 -35.41
N LEU A 468 -14.90 8.32 -35.10
CA LEU A 468 -14.07 9.52 -35.25
C LEU A 468 -13.81 9.84 -36.73
N HIS A 469 -13.69 8.83 -37.59
CA HIS A 469 -13.73 9.03 -39.05
C HIS A 469 -15.08 9.61 -39.50
N ALA A 470 -16.22 9.09 -39.02
CA ALA A 470 -17.56 9.61 -39.34
C ALA A 470 -17.70 11.10 -38.98
N TYR A 471 -17.33 11.50 -37.76
CA TYR A 471 -17.28 12.91 -37.35
C TYR A 471 -16.41 13.76 -38.30
N GLN A 472 -15.21 13.29 -38.67
CA GLN A 472 -14.34 14.02 -39.60
C GLN A 472 -14.98 14.19 -40.99
N HIS A 473 -15.66 13.17 -41.52
CA HIS A 473 -16.34 13.25 -42.82
C HIS A 473 -17.54 14.21 -42.79
N VAL A 474 -18.33 14.21 -41.71
CA VAL A 474 -19.46 15.16 -41.56
C VAL A 474 -18.96 16.59 -41.34
N VAL A 475 -17.88 16.81 -40.57
CA VAL A 475 -17.25 18.14 -40.40
C VAL A 475 -16.69 18.66 -41.73
N ARG A 476 -15.97 17.83 -42.50
CA ARG A 476 -15.48 18.20 -43.84
C ARG A 476 -16.64 18.60 -44.77
N THR A 477 -17.74 17.85 -44.72
CA THR A 477 -18.95 18.13 -45.52
C THR A 477 -19.66 19.41 -45.07
N ALA A 478 -19.73 19.69 -43.76
CA ALA A 478 -20.27 20.94 -43.24
C ALA A 478 -19.43 22.16 -43.69
N ALA A 479 -18.10 22.03 -43.69
CA ALA A 479 -17.19 23.07 -44.16
C ALA A 479 -17.35 23.34 -45.66
N THR A 480 -17.44 22.30 -46.52
CA THR A 480 -17.69 22.50 -47.95
C THR A 480 -19.09 23.08 -48.21
N CYS A 481 -20.11 22.71 -47.42
CA CYS A 481 -21.44 23.33 -47.48
C CYS A 481 -21.42 24.83 -47.08
N TYR A 482 -20.54 25.24 -46.17
CA TYR A 482 -20.38 26.64 -45.79
C TYR A 482 -19.66 27.45 -46.89
N ILE A 483 -18.59 26.91 -47.48
CA ILE A 483 -17.90 27.53 -48.63
C ILE A 483 -18.88 27.66 -49.81
N LEU A 484 -19.64 26.61 -50.10
CA LEU A 484 -20.72 26.62 -51.11
C LEU A 484 -21.77 27.70 -50.80
N HIS A 485 -22.17 27.88 -49.54
CA HIS A 485 -23.11 28.93 -49.16
C HIS A 485 -22.55 30.33 -49.43
N ILE A 486 -21.27 30.58 -49.16
CA ILE A 486 -20.60 31.85 -49.51
C ILE A 486 -20.62 32.06 -51.04
N VAL A 487 -20.28 31.03 -51.82
CA VAL A 487 -20.27 31.10 -53.29
C VAL A 487 -21.67 31.35 -53.87
N ILE A 488 -22.71 30.71 -53.32
CA ILE A 488 -24.12 30.96 -53.69
C ILE A 488 -24.53 32.39 -53.33
N MET A 489 -24.26 32.85 -52.10
CA MET A 489 -24.58 34.21 -51.65
C MET A 489 -23.88 35.26 -52.51
N TRP A 490 -22.63 35.02 -52.91
CA TRP A 490 -21.89 35.90 -53.80
C TRP A 490 -22.50 35.97 -55.20
N MET A 491 -22.94 34.84 -55.77
CA MET A 491 -23.66 34.83 -57.05
C MET A 491 -25.07 35.47 -56.96
N GLU A 492 -25.76 35.35 -55.83
CA GLU A 492 -27.09 35.97 -55.61
C GLU A 492 -27.00 37.49 -55.37
N LEU A 493 -25.97 37.99 -54.70
CA LEU A 493 -25.80 39.42 -54.37
C LEU A 493 -24.96 40.21 -55.40
N TYR A 494 -23.97 39.56 -56.02
CA TYR A 494 -23.02 40.17 -56.95
C TYR A 494 -22.90 39.35 -58.24
N PRO A 495 -24.00 39.14 -59.00
CA PRO A 495 -23.98 38.36 -60.23
C PRO A 495 -22.94 38.90 -61.22
N PRO A 496 -22.06 38.05 -61.77
CA PRO A 496 -21.02 38.50 -62.70
C PRO A 496 -21.59 39.22 -63.92
N LYS A 497 -21.10 40.43 -64.21
CA LYS A 497 -21.46 41.22 -65.40
C LYS A 497 -20.95 40.62 -66.73
N ILE A 498 -20.17 39.54 -66.65
CA ILE A 498 -19.66 38.78 -67.79
C ILE A 498 -20.81 37.93 -68.33
N LYS A 499 -21.09 38.01 -69.64
CA LYS A 499 -22.08 37.14 -70.30
C LYS A 499 -21.61 35.67 -70.20
N PRO A 500 -22.50 34.72 -69.87
CA PRO A 500 -22.11 33.30 -69.83
C PRO A 500 -21.72 32.80 -71.22
N ASN A 501 -20.76 31.88 -71.27
CA ASN A 501 -20.35 31.22 -72.51
C ASN A 501 -21.46 30.29 -73.03
N ASP A 502 -21.57 30.13 -74.35
CA ASP A 502 -22.63 29.32 -74.99
C ASP A 502 -22.69 27.86 -74.50
N TRP A 503 -21.56 27.28 -74.09
CA TRP A 503 -21.53 25.93 -73.52
C TRP A 503 -22.24 25.85 -72.17
N LEU A 504 -22.17 26.90 -71.35
CA LEU A 504 -22.82 26.96 -70.04
C LEU A 504 -24.33 27.11 -70.21
N LEU A 505 -24.78 27.90 -71.18
CA LEU A 505 -26.20 28.01 -71.57
C LEU A 505 -26.77 26.67 -72.09
N LYS A 506 -25.99 25.89 -72.84
CA LYS A 506 -26.38 24.53 -73.26
C LYS A 506 -26.53 23.56 -72.09
N ILE A 507 -25.67 23.65 -71.07
CA ILE A 507 -25.78 22.84 -69.85
C ILE A 507 -27.00 23.27 -69.01
N LEU A 508 -27.21 24.58 -68.84
CA LEU A 508 -28.36 25.16 -68.13
C LEU A 508 -29.72 24.73 -68.71
N ASN A 509 -29.80 24.59 -70.04
CA ASN A 509 -31.01 24.16 -70.75
C ASN A 509 -31.11 22.64 -70.96
N CYS A 510 -30.23 21.84 -70.35
CA CYS A 510 -30.23 20.39 -70.50
C CYS A 510 -31.31 19.74 -69.61
N SER A 511 -32.50 19.49 -70.18
CA SER A 511 -33.65 18.87 -69.48
C SER A 511 -33.34 17.59 -68.67
N PRO A 512 -32.59 16.58 -69.17
CA PRO A 512 -32.27 15.40 -68.36
C PRO A 512 -31.34 15.70 -67.19
N LEU A 513 -30.47 16.72 -67.29
CA LEU A 513 -29.65 17.18 -66.18
C LEU A 513 -30.50 17.90 -65.11
N ARG A 514 -31.49 18.71 -65.51
CA ARG A 514 -32.45 19.32 -64.57
C ARG A 514 -33.24 18.25 -63.80
N LEU A 515 -33.70 17.21 -64.51
CA LEU A 515 -34.43 16.08 -63.93
C LEU A 515 -33.57 15.28 -62.93
N MET A 516 -32.32 14.96 -63.30
CA MET A 516 -31.36 14.27 -62.41
C MET A 516 -30.97 15.10 -61.17
N LEU A 517 -31.05 16.43 -61.25
CA LEU A 517 -30.83 17.35 -60.13
C LEU A 517 -32.12 17.68 -59.35
N CYS A 518 -33.19 16.91 -59.54
CA CYS A 518 -34.51 17.09 -58.90
C CYS A 518 -35.08 18.52 -59.01
N MET A 519 -34.73 19.24 -60.08
CA MET A 519 -35.30 20.57 -60.37
C MET A 519 -36.58 20.45 -61.19
N ARG A 520 -37.39 21.51 -61.18
CA ARG A 520 -38.59 21.62 -62.01
C ARG A 520 -38.22 21.48 -63.50
N LEU A 521 -39.06 20.80 -64.27
CA LEU A 521 -38.95 20.80 -65.73
C LEU A 521 -39.26 22.20 -66.26
N SER A 522 -38.48 22.65 -67.24
CA SER A 522 -38.48 24.05 -67.69
C SER A 522 -39.80 24.45 -68.39
N ASP A 523 -40.66 25.14 -67.67
CA ASP A 523 -41.80 25.86 -68.25
C ASP A 523 -41.32 27.02 -69.14
N ALA A 524 -42.15 27.45 -70.10
CA ALA A 524 -41.79 28.50 -71.07
C ALA A 524 -41.38 29.86 -70.45
N ARG A 525 -41.78 30.13 -69.21
CA ARG A 525 -41.35 31.33 -68.45
C ARG A 525 -39.93 31.16 -67.89
N GLU A 526 -39.58 29.96 -67.43
CA GLU A 526 -38.26 29.67 -66.84
C GLU A 526 -37.15 29.69 -67.91
N TYR A 527 -37.48 29.46 -69.18
CA TYR A 527 -36.56 29.69 -70.31
C TYR A 527 -36.20 31.18 -70.49
N ILE A 528 -37.11 32.09 -70.16
CA ILE A 528 -36.85 33.54 -70.19
C ILE A 528 -35.97 33.92 -69.00
N ASP A 529 -36.25 33.39 -67.80
CA ASP A 529 -35.45 33.63 -66.59
C ASP A 529 -33.99 33.14 -66.75
N VAL A 530 -33.75 32.03 -67.47
CA VAL A 530 -32.39 31.56 -67.82
C VAL A 530 -31.63 32.57 -68.71
N GLN A 531 -32.33 33.32 -69.56
CA GLN A 531 -31.72 34.33 -70.42
C GLN A 531 -31.48 35.67 -69.72
N THR A 532 -32.26 36.00 -68.67
CA THR A 532 -32.12 37.25 -67.91
C THR A 532 -31.20 37.14 -66.71
N GLU A 533 -31.27 36.04 -65.93
CA GLU A 533 -30.48 35.83 -64.70
C GLU A 533 -29.69 34.49 -64.69
N PRO A 534 -28.87 34.18 -65.73
CA PRO A 534 -28.23 32.86 -65.89
C PRO A 534 -27.39 32.42 -64.67
N TRP A 535 -26.70 33.35 -64.00
CA TRP A 535 -25.88 33.05 -62.82
C TRP A 535 -26.70 32.59 -61.61
N ARG A 536 -27.97 33.00 -61.51
CA ARG A 536 -28.89 32.57 -60.45
C ARG A 536 -29.37 31.14 -60.68
N GLU A 537 -29.58 30.75 -61.93
CA GLU A 537 -29.84 29.36 -62.30
C GLU A 537 -28.62 28.46 -62.06
N VAL A 538 -27.40 28.92 -62.38
CA VAL A 538 -26.16 28.21 -62.01
C VAL A 538 -26.08 27.99 -60.49
N ALA A 539 -26.43 28.99 -59.68
CA ALA A 539 -26.49 28.86 -58.22
C ALA A 539 -27.49 27.78 -57.76
N LYS A 540 -28.68 27.68 -58.38
CA LYS A 540 -29.64 26.59 -58.13
C LYS A 540 -29.08 25.22 -58.53
N MET A 541 -28.50 25.09 -59.73
CA MET A 541 -27.91 23.81 -60.20
C MET A 541 -26.81 23.32 -59.26
N LEU A 542 -25.91 24.22 -58.87
CA LEU A 542 -24.81 23.92 -57.96
C LEU A 542 -25.33 23.49 -56.58
N ASN A 543 -26.36 24.17 -56.06
CA ASN A 543 -27.01 23.79 -54.80
C ASN A 543 -27.59 22.37 -54.83
N SER A 544 -28.34 22.03 -55.89
CA SER A 544 -28.94 20.70 -56.04
C SER A 544 -27.91 19.60 -56.29
N PHE A 545 -26.83 19.89 -57.02
CA PHE A 545 -25.73 18.96 -57.24
C PHE A 545 -24.97 18.66 -55.94
N SER A 546 -24.64 19.69 -55.16
CA SER A 546 -24.02 19.50 -53.84
C SER A 546 -24.95 18.86 -52.81
N PHE A 547 -26.27 19.07 -52.91
CA PHE A 547 -27.25 18.32 -52.11
C PHE A 547 -27.17 16.82 -52.42
N LEU A 548 -27.16 16.42 -53.70
CA LEU A 548 -27.04 15.01 -54.08
C LEU A 548 -25.73 14.39 -53.56
N ILE A 549 -24.61 15.08 -53.72
CA ILE A 549 -23.30 14.63 -53.19
C ILE A 549 -23.33 14.51 -51.67
N ALA A 550 -23.88 15.49 -50.94
CA ALA A 550 -23.94 15.44 -49.47
C ALA A 550 -24.77 14.26 -48.97
N ASN A 551 -25.92 13.96 -49.60
CA ASN A 551 -26.72 12.79 -49.27
C ASN A 551 -25.97 11.47 -49.56
N ILE A 552 -25.27 11.35 -50.69
CA ILE A 552 -24.44 10.16 -50.99
C ILE A 552 -23.33 9.99 -49.94
N VAL A 553 -22.65 11.07 -49.54
CA VAL A 553 -21.61 11.04 -48.51
C VAL A 553 -22.19 10.63 -47.15
N PHE A 554 -23.35 11.15 -46.76
CA PHE A 554 -23.99 10.76 -45.50
C PHE A 554 -24.43 9.29 -45.53
N ILE A 555 -25.08 8.82 -46.60
CA ILE A 555 -25.43 7.38 -46.75
C ILE A 555 -24.19 6.49 -46.65
N LEU A 556 -23.06 6.87 -47.25
CA LEU A 556 -21.81 6.12 -47.12
C LEU A 556 -21.25 6.11 -45.68
N VAL A 557 -21.31 7.24 -44.96
CA VAL A 557 -20.95 7.30 -43.54
C VAL A 557 -21.88 6.40 -42.70
N ASP A 558 -23.18 6.47 -42.95
CA ASP A 558 -24.22 5.82 -42.14
C ASP A 558 -24.31 4.30 -42.38
N VAL A 559 -23.88 3.82 -43.56
CA VAL A 559 -23.85 2.39 -43.91
C VAL A 559 -22.49 1.74 -43.63
N ILE A 560 -21.39 2.50 -43.65
CA ILE A 560 -20.03 1.94 -43.50
C ILE A 560 -19.47 2.20 -42.09
N LEU A 561 -19.52 3.44 -41.60
CA LEU A 561 -18.79 3.86 -40.38
C LEU A 561 -19.63 3.82 -39.10
N LEU A 562 -20.95 3.98 -39.20
CA LEU A 562 -21.86 3.88 -38.05
C LEU A 562 -22.22 2.42 -37.65
N PRO A 563 -22.40 1.44 -38.56
CA PRO A 563 -22.81 0.08 -38.19
C PRO A 563 -21.67 -0.84 -37.74
N GLN A 564 -20.40 -0.42 -37.92
CA GLN A 564 -19.22 -1.17 -37.47
C GLN A 564 -18.77 -0.78 -36.05
N ALA A 565 -19.38 0.28 -35.49
CA ALA A 565 -19.08 0.86 -34.18
C ALA A 565 -19.89 0.23 -33.02
#